data_AF-A0A7J6NTA7-F1
#
_entry.id   AF-A0A7J6NTA7-F1
#
_cell.length_a   1.000
_cell.length_b   1.000
_cell.length_c   1.000
_cell.angle_alpha   90.00
_cell.angle_beta   90.00
_cell.angle_gamma   90.00
#
_symmetry.space_group_name_H-M   'P 1'
#
loop_
_entity.id
_entity.type
_entity.pdbx_description
1 polymer ?
#
loop_
_entity_poly.entity_id
_entity_poly.type
_entity_poly.pdbx_seq_one_letter_code
_entity_poly.pdbx_strand_id
1 'polypeptide(L)'
;MKAPGSHGWWMHTEGSIGRGNSHFDVGAEFIHGDGTSLYRMAQEKGWNLQKLFTWAQGDGGPNDEMVNGGAGYYYVDGQLYRFDELPPDFRETHEILSRMADEYPVAHSEDMEAVLRSRGVSDRSERLVQAGYGNTAGGAFRVLSWRANCEAEHFYERDDGDHDFQVEQGFGRRGHR
;
A
#
# COMPACT_ATOMS: atom_id res chain seq x y z
N MET A 1 0.28 -9.23 10.78
CA MET A 1 0.43 -8.32 11.95
C MET A 1 1.12 -7.09 11.38
N LYS A 2 0.59 -5.85 11.49
CA LYS A 2 1.21 -4.71 10.78
C LYS A 2 2.68 -4.56 11.13
N ALA A 3 3.52 -4.31 10.13
CA ALA A 3 4.89 -3.86 10.33
C ALA A 3 4.90 -2.61 11.23
N PRO A 4 5.69 -2.57 12.31
CA PRO A 4 5.87 -1.37 13.11
C PRO A 4 6.26 -0.17 12.21
N GLY A 5 5.63 1.00 12.39
CA GLY A 5 6.00 2.23 11.67
C GLY A 5 5.30 2.47 10.32
N SER A 6 4.32 1.66 9.94
CA SER A 6 3.57 1.80 8.68
C SER A 6 2.62 3.01 8.68
N HIS A 7 3.09 4.14 8.12
CA HIS A 7 2.36 5.40 8.00
C HIS A 7 2.67 6.11 6.67
N GLY A 8 1.75 6.93 6.18
CA GLY A 8 1.96 7.80 5.02
C GLY A 8 2.28 9.22 5.46
N TRP A 9 3.22 9.86 4.77
CA TRP A 9 3.56 11.27 4.95
C TRP A 9 3.34 12.03 3.66
N TRP A 10 2.72 13.20 3.73
CA TRP A 10 2.68 14.12 2.60
C TRP A 10 3.88 15.06 2.65
N MET A 11 4.55 15.17 1.50
CA MET A 11 5.66 16.10 1.30
C MET A 11 5.17 17.34 0.55
N HIS A 12 5.19 18.49 1.21
CA HIS A 12 4.88 19.77 0.57
C HIS A 12 6.15 20.38 -0.04
N THR A 13 6.22 20.49 -1.38
CA THR A 13 7.28 21.23 -2.08
C THR A 13 6.73 22.46 -2.80
N GLU A 14 7.50 23.56 -2.82
CA GLU A 14 7.20 24.70 -3.70
C GLU A 14 7.41 24.26 -5.16
N GLY A 15 6.33 24.06 -5.92
CA GLY A 15 6.40 23.66 -7.34
C GLY A 15 5.34 22.68 -7.83
N SER A 16 4.44 22.23 -6.96
CA SER A 16 3.28 21.38 -7.27
C SER A 16 2.42 21.99 -8.40
N ILE A 17 2.10 21.13 -9.39
CA ILE A 17 1.50 21.52 -10.65
C ILE A 17 -0.01 21.69 -10.44
N GLY A 18 -0.49 22.92 -10.50
CA GLY A 18 -1.93 23.22 -10.56
C GLY A 18 -2.24 24.55 -11.21
N ARG A 19 -3.42 24.67 -11.85
CA ARG A 19 -3.91 25.97 -12.34
C ARG A 19 -4.65 26.69 -11.20
N GLY A 20 -4.12 27.83 -10.77
CA GLY A 20 -4.67 28.65 -9.68
C GLY A 20 -3.75 28.69 -8.44
N ASN A 21 -4.28 29.14 -7.30
CA ASN A 21 -3.58 29.12 -6.00
C ASN A 21 -3.61 27.74 -5.31
N SER A 22 -3.92 26.69 -6.05
CA SER A 22 -4.06 25.34 -5.53
C SER A 22 -2.96 24.47 -6.10
N HIS A 23 -2.21 23.89 -5.19
CA HIS A 23 -1.09 23.00 -5.40
C HIS A 23 -1.60 21.56 -5.31
N PHE A 24 -1.36 20.74 -6.33
CA PHE A 24 -1.62 19.30 -6.28
C PHE A 24 -0.43 18.53 -6.88
N ASP A 25 -0.16 17.35 -6.35
CA ASP A 25 0.84 16.44 -6.88
C ASP A 25 0.22 15.52 -7.93
N VAL A 26 1.02 15.14 -8.94
CA VAL A 26 0.59 14.31 -10.09
C VAL A 26 1.41 13.02 -10.22
N GLY A 27 2.14 12.66 -9.15
CA GLY A 27 3.04 11.51 -9.09
C GLY A 27 2.98 10.83 -7.72
N ALA A 28 4.06 10.15 -7.31
CA ALA A 28 4.16 9.60 -5.96
C ALA A 28 4.12 10.74 -4.93
N GLU A 29 3.00 10.87 -4.23
CA GLU A 29 2.66 12.01 -3.36
C GLU A 29 3.06 11.75 -1.89
N PHE A 30 3.37 10.49 -1.56
CA PHE A 30 3.52 10.05 -0.19
C PHE A 30 4.86 9.35 0.08
N ILE A 31 5.48 9.70 1.21
CA ILE A 31 6.59 8.93 1.78
C ILE A 31 5.96 7.89 2.70
N HIS A 32 6.21 6.61 2.44
CA HIS A 32 5.76 5.53 3.30
C HIS A 32 6.81 5.24 4.38
N GLY A 33 6.34 5.09 5.62
CA GLY A 33 7.14 4.78 6.79
C GLY A 33 8.08 5.90 7.24
N ASP A 34 8.53 5.78 8.48
CA ASP A 34 9.62 6.58 9.06
C ASP A 34 11.00 5.91 8.88
N GLY A 35 11.04 4.64 8.46
CA GLY A 35 12.27 3.89 8.20
C GLY A 35 12.92 4.16 6.83
N THR A 36 12.24 4.81 5.88
CA THR A 36 12.72 4.90 4.49
C THR A 36 13.81 5.95 4.28
N SER A 37 14.63 5.75 3.24
CA SER A 37 15.68 6.69 2.82
C SER A 37 15.10 8.08 2.47
N LEU A 38 13.91 8.11 1.87
CA LEU A 38 13.17 9.34 1.58
C LEU A 38 12.74 10.08 2.86
N TYR A 39 12.25 9.37 3.88
CA TYR A 39 11.90 9.98 5.17
C TYR A 39 13.13 10.60 5.85
N ARG A 40 14.25 9.87 5.90
CA ARG A 40 15.52 10.37 6.44
C ARG A 40 16.01 11.60 5.69
N MET A 41 15.98 11.57 4.36
CA MET A 41 16.35 12.73 3.54
C MET A 41 15.47 13.95 3.84
N ALA A 42 14.15 13.76 3.96
CA ALA A 42 13.23 14.83 4.29
C ALA A 42 13.55 15.47 5.65
N GLN A 43 13.85 14.65 6.67
CA GLN A 43 14.29 15.11 7.98
C GLN A 43 15.61 15.89 7.90
N GLU A 44 16.61 15.36 7.20
CA GLU A 44 17.92 16.02 7.02
C GLU A 44 17.82 17.37 6.30
N LYS A 45 16.90 17.47 5.34
CA LYS A 45 16.64 18.70 4.59
C LYS A 45 15.72 19.68 5.32
N GLY A 46 15.20 19.30 6.49
CA GLY A 46 14.24 20.12 7.24
C GLY A 46 12.93 20.33 6.49
N TRP A 47 12.50 19.34 5.69
CA TRP A 47 11.20 19.40 5.04
C TRP A 47 10.07 19.20 6.05
N ASN A 48 9.02 19.99 5.90
CA ASN A 48 7.82 19.85 6.73
C ASN A 48 7.01 18.65 6.23
N LEU A 49 7.04 17.56 6.99
CA LEU A 49 6.22 16.37 6.75
C LEU A 49 4.94 16.44 7.56
N GLN A 50 3.81 16.13 6.92
CA GLN A 50 2.53 15.94 7.62
C GLN A 50 2.13 14.48 7.56
N LYS A 51 1.84 13.89 8.73
CA LYS A 51 1.32 12.53 8.81
C LYS A 51 -0.09 12.50 8.20
N LEU A 52 -0.35 11.53 7.35
CA LEU A 52 -1.67 11.27 6.79
C LEU A 52 -2.23 9.95 7.31
N PHE A 53 -3.56 9.83 7.25
CA PHE A 53 -4.21 8.55 7.46
C PHE A 53 -3.91 7.64 6.26
N THR A 54 -3.22 6.53 6.48
CA THR A 54 -3.04 5.52 5.45
C THR A 54 -4.21 4.58 5.46
N TRP A 55 -4.81 4.40 4.29
CA TRP A 55 -5.96 3.52 4.09
C TRP A 55 -5.58 2.20 3.42
N ALA A 56 -4.68 2.24 2.44
CA ALA A 56 -4.37 1.07 1.63
C ALA A 56 -3.52 0.06 2.40
N GLN A 57 -3.91 -1.22 2.35
CA GLN A 57 -3.24 -2.29 3.09
C GLN A 57 -1.76 -2.46 2.65
N GLY A 58 -1.46 -2.31 1.36
CA GLY A 58 -0.10 -2.44 0.83
C GLY A 58 0.79 -1.24 1.15
N ASP A 59 0.19 -0.15 1.63
CA ASP A 59 0.90 1.03 2.14
C ASP A 59 1.08 0.92 3.67
N GLY A 60 0.76 -0.23 4.25
CA GLY A 60 0.78 -0.53 5.68
C GLY A 60 -0.47 -0.08 6.46
N GLY A 61 -1.55 0.29 5.76
CA GLY A 61 -2.84 0.68 6.34
C GLY A 61 -3.81 -0.48 6.60
N PRO A 62 -5.07 -0.19 7.00
CA PRO A 62 -5.56 1.12 7.43
C PRO A 62 -5.01 1.47 8.82
N ASN A 63 -4.59 2.71 9.12
CA ASN A 63 -4.04 3.08 10.45
C ASN A 63 -4.95 2.63 11.62
N ASP A 64 -4.36 2.26 12.76
CA ASP A 64 -5.15 1.83 13.95
C ASP A 64 -5.78 3.01 14.69
N GLU A 65 -5.30 4.23 14.44
CA GLU A 65 -5.73 5.45 15.09
C GLU A 65 -6.00 6.58 14.09
N MET A 66 -6.80 7.55 14.52
CA MET A 66 -7.00 8.80 13.82
C MET A 66 -5.67 9.57 13.66
N VAL A 67 -5.51 10.25 12.53
CA VAL A 67 -4.33 11.07 12.25
C VAL A 67 -4.77 12.52 12.18
N ASN A 68 -4.15 13.38 13.00
CA ASN A 68 -4.45 14.82 13.09
C ASN A 68 -5.94 15.13 13.33
N GLY A 69 -6.62 14.27 14.10
CA GLY A 69 -8.07 14.39 14.38
C GLY A 69 -8.98 13.96 13.21
N GLY A 70 -8.42 13.47 12.10
CA GLY A 70 -9.15 12.91 10.96
C GLY A 70 -9.14 11.37 10.96
N ALA A 71 -10.11 10.80 10.25
CA ALA A 71 -10.27 9.35 10.08
C ALA A 71 -10.42 8.98 8.60
N GLY A 72 -9.97 7.79 8.23
CA GLY A 72 -10.24 7.22 6.90
C GLY A 72 -11.63 6.64 6.78
N TYR A 73 -12.19 6.74 5.57
CA TYR A 73 -13.48 6.19 5.21
C TYR A 73 -13.40 5.39 3.92
N TYR A 74 -14.11 4.27 3.90
CA TYR A 74 -14.32 3.44 2.72
C TYR A 74 -15.68 3.77 2.13
N TYR A 75 -15.75 3.97 0.81
CA TYR A 75 -17.02 4.16 0.10
C TYR A 75 -17.31 2.95 -0.79
N VAL A 76 -18.31 2.16 -0.42
CA VAL A 76 -18.73 0.98 -1.19
C VAL A 76 -20.24 0.85 -1.21
N ASP A 77 -20.78 0.57 -2.39
CA ASP A 77 -22.22 0.36 -2.64
C ASP A 77 -23.10 1.52 -2.10
N GLY A 78 -22.61 2.76 -2.21
CA GLY A 78 -23.35 3.94 -1.73
C GLY A 78 -23.27 4.20 -0.23
N GLN A 79 -22.46 3.43 0.50
CA GLN A 79 -22.29 3.57 1.95
C GLN A 79 -20.87 3.97 2.31
N LEU A 80 -20.74 4.79 3.35
CA LEU A 80 -19.46 5.16 3.96
C LEU A 80 -19.24 4.34 5.23
N TYR A 81 -18.09 3.70 5.32
CA TYR A 81 -17.64 2.99 6.51
C TYR A 81 -16.37 3.63 7.06
N ARG A 82 -16.35 3.98 8.34
CA ARG A 82 -15.11 4.41 9.00
C ARG A 82 -14.17 3.21 9.12
N PHE A 83 -12.86 3.45 9.07
CA PHE A 83 -11.84 2.38 9.03
C PHE A 83 -11.90 1.38 10.21
N ASP A 84 -12.34 1.82 11.38
CA ASP A 84 -12.50 1.04 12.62
C ASP A 84 -13.92 0.50 12.82
N GLU A 85 -14.85 0.84 11.92
CA GLU A 85 -16.26 0.44 11.94
C GLU A 85 -16.60 -0.46 10.74
N LEU A 86 -15.59 -1.12 10.17
CA LEU A 86 -15.76 -2.01 9.04
C LEU A 86 -16.64 -3.21 9.39
N PRO A 87 -17.60 -3.59 8.53
CA PRO A 87 -18.30 -4.86 8.58
C PRO A 87 -17.37 -6.08 8.79
N PRO A 88 -17.83 -7.15 9.46
CA PRO A 88 -17.00 -8.33 9.75
C PRO A 88 -16.30 -8.95 8.53
N ASP A 89 -17.00 -9.07 7.40
CA ASP A 89 -16.47 -9.62 6.15
C ASP A 89 -15.30 -8.81 5.59
N PHE A 90 -15.37 -7.48 5.73
CA PHE A 90 -14.31 -6.58 5.31
C PHE A 90 -13.07 -6.72 6.21
N ARG A 91 -13.27 -6.83 7.54
CA ARG A 91 -12.17 -7.06 8.48
C ARG A 91 -11.48 -8.39 8.24
N GLU A 92 -12.24 -9.45 8.00
CA GLU A 92 -11.69 -10.78 7.66
C GLU A 92 -10.84 -10.73 6.38
N THR A 93 -11.26 -9.94 5.39
CA THR A 93 -10.50 -9.78 4.14
C THR A 93 -9.22 -8.98 4.36
N HIS A 94 -9.27 -7.91 5.17
CA HIS A 94 -8.07 -7.19 5.60
C HIS A 94 -7.08 -8.10 6.35
N GLU A 95 -7.57 -8.99 7.22
CA GLU A 95 -6.75 -9.98 7.93
C GLU A 95 -6.08 -11.00 6.99
N ILE A 96 -6.74 -11.37 5.90
CA ILE A 96 -6.12 -12.24 4.88
C ILE A 96 -4.96 -11.51 4.21
N LEU A 97 -5.15 -10.24 3.82
CA LEU A 97 -4.12 -9.45 3.17
C LEU A 97 -2.96 -9.13 4.13
N SER A 98 -3.23 -8.82 5.40
CA SER A 98 -2.21 -8.49 6.40
C SER A 98 -1.31 -9.67 6.83
N ARG A 99 -1.53 -10.85 6.26
CA ARG A 99 -0.73 -12.07 6.47
C ARG A 99 -0.03 -12.54 5.20
N MET A 100 -0.11 -11.78 4.11
CA MET A 100 0.55 -12.15 2.85
C MET A 100 2.05 -12.36 3.02
N ALA A 101 2.71 -11.52 3.83
CA ALA A 101 4.13 -11.64 4.16
C ALA A 101 4.50 -12.97 4.83
N ASP A 102 3.63 -13.50 5.69
CA ASP A 102 3.83 -14.77 6.42
C ASP A 102 3.74 -15.99 5.50
N GLU A 103 3.11 -15.84 4.32
CA GLU A 103 2.95 -16.92 3.35
C GLU A 103 4.18 -17.08 2.45
N TYR A 104 5.11 -16.13 2.44
CA TYR A 104 6.32 -16.23 1.62
C TYR A 104 7.38 -17.16 2.27
N PRO A 105 8.02 -18.06 1.49
CA PRO A 105 7.78 -18.35 0.08
C PRO A 105 6.61 -19.33 -0.13
N VAL A 106 5.66 -18.95 -0.99
CA VAL A 106 4.51 -19.78 -1.39
C VAL A 106 4.69 -20.35 -2.80
N ALA A 107 4.31 -21.61 -3.04
CA ALA A 107 4.55 -22.34 -4.29
C ALA A 107 3.57 -22.03 -5.45
N HIS A 108 2.59 -21.15 -5.25
CA HIS A 108 1.44 -20.98 -6.14
C HIS A 108 1.65 -19.88 -7.21
N SER A 109 0.95 -20.01 -8.35
CA SER A 109 0.96 -19.05 -9.46
C SER A 109 -0.42 -18.40 -9.71
N GLU A 110 -1.34 -18.58 -8.77
CA GLU A 110 -2.70 -18.07 -8.85
C GLU A 110 -2.73 -16.54 -8.76
N ASP A 111 -3.74 -15.94 -9.39
CA ASP A 111 -4.04 -14.53 -9.20
C ASP A 111 -4.72 -14.28 -7.84
N MET A 112 -4.70 -13.03 -7.38
CA MET A 112 -5.26 -12.66 -6.08
C MET A 112 -6.76 -12.97 -5.98
N GLU A 113 -7.52 -12.79 -7.07
CA GLU A 113 -8.97 -13.02 -7.08
C GLU A 113 -9.29 -14.51 -6.82
N ALA A 114 -8.58 -15.42 -7.50
CA ALA A 114 -8.73 -16.86 -7.29
C ALA A 114 -8.43 -17.28 -5.84
N VAL A 115 -7.33 -16.76 -5.26
CA VAL A 115 -6.95 -17.07 -3.88
C VAL A 115 -7.98 -16.53 -2.89
N LEU A 116 -8.38 -15.26 -3.01
CA LEU A 116 -9.36 -14.66 -2.09
C LEU A 116 -10.71 -15.39 -2.14
N ARG A 117 -11.18 -15.76 -3.33
CA ARG A 117 -12.42 -16.54 -3.48
C ARG A 117 -12.32 -17.92 -2.86
N SER A 118 -11.18 -18.61 -3.02
CA SER A 118 -10.96 -19.92 -2.37
C SER A 118 -11.01 -19.84 -0.84
N ARG A 119 -10.75 -18.66 -0.27
CA ARG A 119 -10.81 -18.36 1.17
C ARG A 119 -12.18 -17.86 1.63
N GLY A 120 -13.17 -17.82 0.75
CA GLY A 120 -14.54 -17.41 1.07
C GLY A 120 -14.75 -15.90 1.10
N VAL A 121 -13.83 -15.11 0.54
CA VAL A 121 -14.02 -13.66 0.39
C VAL A 121 -15.18 -13.40 -0.56
N SER A 122 -16.13 -12.56 -0.13
CA SER A 122 -17.29 -12.19 -0.93
C SER A 122 -16.92 -11.19 -2.03
N ASP A 123 -17.65 -11.19 -3.15
CA ASP A 123 -17.47 -10.22 -4.24
C ASP A 123 -17.51 -8.76 -3.75
N ARG A 124 -18.33 -8.50 -2.73
CA ARG A 124 -18.47 -7.17 -2.15
C ARG A 124 -17.20 -6.76 -1.39
N SER A 125 -16.67 -7.67 -0.58
CA SER A 125 -15.45 -7.42 0.17
C SER A 125 -14.24 -7.32 -0.77
N GLU A 126 -14.18 -8.17 -1.80
CA GLU A 126 -13.15 -8.12 -2.85
C GLU A 126 -13.11 -6.74 -3.52
N ARG A 127 -14.27 -6.18 -3.94
CA ARG A 127 -14.34 -4.84 -4.53
C ARG A 127 -13.80 -3.74 -3.61
N LEU A 128 -14.10 -3.82 -2.32
CA LEU A 128 -13.63 -2.87 -1.32
C LEU A 128 -12.10 -2.92 -1.21
N VAL A 129 -11.54 -4.11 -1.00
CA VAL A 129 -10.09 -4.25 -0.80
C VAL A 129 -9.31 -4.07 -2.08
N GLN A 130 -9.90 -4.36 -3.25
CA GLN A 130 -9.28 -4.07 -4.55
C GLN A 130 -9.13 -2.56 -4.77
N ALA A 131 -10.09 -1.74 -4.32
CA ALA A 131 -9.94 -0.29 -4.39
C ALA A 131 -8.73 0.20 -3.57
N GLY A 132 -8.32 -0.52 -2.53
CA GLY A 132 -7.20 -0.17 -1.67
C GLY A 132 -5.91 -0.84 -2.04
N TYR A 133 -5.83 -2.14 -1.79
CA TYR A 133 -4.63 -2.91 -2.09
C TYR A 133 -4.36 -2.97 -3.59
N GLY A 134 -5.38 -3.08 -4.44
CA GLY A 134 -5.20 -3.07 -5.90
C GLY A 134 -4.68 -1.73 -6.42
N ASN A 135 -4.98 -0.62 -5.74
CA ASN A 135 -4.39 0.68 -6.04
C ASN A 135 -2.89 0.71 -5.69
N THR A 136 -2.51 0.20 -4.51
CA THR A 136 -1.08 0.06 -4.13
C THR A 136 -0.33 -0.86 -5.09
N ALA A 137 -0.88 -2.04 -5.36
CA ALA A 137 -0.26 -3.04 -6.23
C ALA A 137 -0.35 -2.67 -7.73
N GLY A 138 -1.06 -1.59 -8.09
CA GLY A 138 -1.14 -1.08 -9.45
C GLY A 138 -1.94 -1.94 -10.43
N GLY A 139 -2.91 -2.74 -9.96
CA GLY A 139 -3.63 -3.68 -10.81
C GLY A 139 -4.93 -4.24 -10.25
N ALA A 140 -5.71 -4.88 -11.13
CA ALA A 140 -6.88 -5.64 -10.72
C ALA A 140 -6.49 -7.01 -10.15
N PHE A 141 -7.22 -7.52 -9.18
CA PHE A 141 -6.87 -8.78 -8.49
C PHE A 141 -6.77 -9.98 -9.43
N ARG A 142 -7.62 -10.07 -10.46
CA ARG A 142 -7.51 -11.06 -11.56
C ARG A 142 -6.21 -11.06 -12.38
N VAL A 143 -5.36 -10.03 -12.25
CA VAL A 143 -4.07 -9.95 -12.98
C VAL A 143 -2.87 -9.83 -12.06
N LEU A 144 -3.08 -9.61 -10.76
CA LEU A 144 -2.02 -9.55 -9.77
C LEU A 144 -1.70 -10.94 -9.25
N SER A 145 -0.43 -11.30 -9.18
CA SER A 145 0.02 -12.61 -8.72
C SER A 145 0.06 -12.66 -7.20
N TRP A 146 -0.63 -13.62 -6.59
CA TRP A 146 -0.59 -13.82 -5.14
C TRP A 146 0.84 -13.99 -4.63
N ARG A 147 1.64 -14.84 -5.29
CA ARG A 147 3.03 -15.08 -4.92
C ARG A 147 3.88 -13.81 -4.98
N ALA A 148 3.79 -13.04 -6.06
CA ALA A 148 4.59 -11.82 -6.20
C ALA A 148 4.22 -10.79 -5.12
N ASN A 149 2.93 -10.70 -4.78
CA ASN A 149 2.46 -9.83 -3.71
C ASN A 149 2.89 -10.34 -2.32
N CYS A 150 2.82 -11.64 -2.03
CA CYS A 150 3.39 -12.22 -0.79
C CYS A 150 4.89 -11.93 -0.65
N GLU A 151 5.64 -12.05 -1.74
CA GLU A 151 7.07 -11.73 -1.77
C GLU A 151 7.32 -10.24 -1.49
N ALA A 152 6.59 -9.34 -2.15
CA ALA A 152 6.70 -7.91 -1.92
C ALA A 152 6.38 -7.52 -0.46
N GLU A 153 5.26 -8.02 0.08
CA GLU A 153 4.87 -7.78 1.48
C GLU A 153 5.90 -8.35 2.46
N HIS A 154 6.44 -9.55 2.20
CA HIS A 154 7.51 -10.13 3.01
C HIS A 154 8.76 -9.25 3.06
N PHE A 155 9.12 -8.62 1.94
CA PHE A 155 10.24 -7.67 1.92
C PHE A 155 9.89 -6.37 2.65
N TYR A 156 8.66 -5.86 2.52
CA TYR A 156 8.23 -4.66 3.23
C TYR A 156 8.16 -4.84 4.75
N GLU A 157 7.80 -6.03 5.26
CA GLU A 157 7.74 -6.28 6.70
C GLU A 157 9.12 -6.51 7.35
N ARG A 158 10.14 -6.84 6.55
CA ARG A 158 11.49 -7.07 7.08
C ARG A 158 12.18 -5.74 7.32
N ASP A 159 12.27 -5.34 8.58
CA ASP A 159 13.14 -4.25 9.05
C ASP A 159 14.63 -4.70 9.12
N ASP A 160 15.14 -5.28 8.03
CA ASP A 160 16.55 -5.73 7.91
C ASP A 160 17.43 -4.79 7.06
N GLY A 161 16.91 -3.63 6.67
CA GLY A 161 17.68 -2.54 6.08
C GLY A 161 16.89 -1.65 5.11
N ASP A 162 17.62 -0.83 4.36
CA ASP A 162 17.07 0.05 3.33
C ASP A 162 16.67 -0.81 2.12
N HIS A 163 15.39 -1.20 2.05
CA HIS A 163 14.80 -1.79 0.83
C HIS A 163 14.57 -0.69 -0.21
N ASP A 164 15.65 -0.04 -0.62
CA ASP A 164 15.63 0.95 -1.68
C ASP A 164 15.29 0.31 -3.03
N PHE A 165 14.80 1.14 -3.94
CA PHE A 165 14.60 0.81 -5.35
C PHE A 165 15.86 0.13 -5.92
N GLN A 166 15.80 -1.17 -6.17
CA GLN A 166 16.89 -1.82 -6.90
C GLN A 166 16.74 -1.51 -8.37
N VAL A 167 17.71 -0.79 -8.93
CA VAL A 167 17.83 -0.63 -10.37
C VAL A 167 18.20 -1.99 -10.93
N GLU A 168 17.19 -2.73 -11.40
CA GLU A 168 17.44 -3.89 -12.24
C GLU A 168 18.22 -3.40 -13.46
N GLN A 169 19.46 -3.88 -13.63
CA GLN A 169 20.25 -3.51 -14.81
C GLN A 169 19.43 -3.91 -16.04
N GLY A 170 18.96 -2.89 -16.75
CA GLY A 170 17.89 -3.03 -17.74
C GLY A 170 18.12 -4.14 -18.75
N PHE A 171 17.01 -4.69 -19.25
CA PHE A 171 16.91 -5.68 -20.33
C PHE A 171 18.19 -5.73 -21.17
N GLY A 172 19.03 -6.71 -20.85
CA GLY A 172 20.36 -6.83 -21.41
C GLY A 172 20.32 -6.71 -22.93
N ARG A 173 21.21 -5.87 -23.48
CA ARG A 173 21.67 -6.04 -24.85
C ARG A 173 22.09 -7.50 -25.00
N ARG A 174 21.29 -8.29 -25.71
CA ARG A 174 21.75 -9.57 -26.27
C ARG A 174 22.85 -9.22 -27.26
N GLY A 175 24.09 -9.21 -26.77
CA GLY A 175 25.28 -9.16 -27.61
C GLY A 175 25.39 -10.49 -28.34
N HIS A 176 25.20 -10.47 -29.66
CA HIS A 176 25.70 -11.52 -30.53
C HIS A 176 27.20 -11.70 -30.30
N ARG A 177 27.61 -12.88 -29.88
CA ARG A 177 28.88 -13.52 -30.22
C ARG A 177 28.64 -14.99 -30.46
#